data_AF-A0A1Z5YWG0-F1
#
_entry.id   AF-A0A1Z5YWG0-F1
#
_cell.length_a   1.000
_cell.length_b   1.000
_cell.length_c   1.000
_cell.angle_alpha   90.00
_cell.angle_beta   90.00
_cell.angle_gamma   90.00
#
_symmetry.space_group_name_H-M   'P 1'
#
loop_
_entity.id
_entity.type
_entity.pdbx_description
1 polymer ?
#
loop_
_entity_poly.entity_id
_entity_poly.type
_entity_poly.pdbx_seq_one_letter_code
_entity_poly.pdbx_strand_id
1 'polypeptide(L)'
;MKIKLKRFKISYCLGLVCSSLVSATVWAAPASVAQSAVVQRFDIEKPEGSVLGVMPEGEGPFPVAFVEEHGASASGLAHMMWQPYSLLSAYFLSRGYAVVHVKGVFGKEKNLPPCALAARARDDIQAEVEFVQHTLSTNPKLNTNALVVAGAGQAGLTALAASSVPVQGVKAVMAFSPTSQKSICKEDLPKNFIAAAAELGKQVAIPAFYAEGLAGNLMDEKEWHSMVTAYAAHNKNVFFVDMSRTPQGLYPFLSYADGFSYWSEKADGFLKKSGLPVTVKKVYLPPALDNPHATPFASLDDVNALPDQRNGARAAYEGFLKKPKPRAFFLSDNGTFSASGQEDIVRTGQKKCEEGKRNCKLYAYNTTVVWRGALRGETKVLSVNIGQGHTFQMFSADIKPDCSINFVPKIKVVRDALHGVVKVSEQTQPASSVEKKSGKACETPVKGTVFFYQATPGFTGTDSVMIERQINADAQHPETVIFNITIK
;
A
#
# COMPACT_ATOMS: atom_id res chain seq x y z
N MET A 1 8.90 0.41 66.46
CA MET A 1 9.92 0.15 65.42
C MET A 1 9.65 1.12 64.27
N LYS A 2 10.35 2.27 64.13
CA LYS A 2 11.70 2.49 63.53
C LYS A 2 11.76 1.89 62.11
N ILE A 3 11.96 2.60 60.98
CA ILE A 3 12.82 3.78 60.66
C ILE A 3 12.32 4.42 59.34
N LYS A 4 11.91 5.70 59.35
CA LYS A 4 12.56 6.95 58.85
C LYS A 4 12.64 7.18 57.32
N LEU A 5 11.85 8.16 56.86
CA LEU A 5 12.19 9.07 55.76
C LEU A 5 13.30 10.05 56.17
N LYS A 6 14.16 10.45 55.22
CA LYS A 6 14.96 11.69 55.30
C LYS A 6 14.90 12.46 53.98
N ARG A 7 14.36 13.68 54.07
CA ARG A 7 14.65 14.82 53.18
C ARG A 7 15.95 15.49 53.65
N PHE A 8 16.82 15.93 52.75
CA PHE A 8 17.76 17.05 52.96
C PHE A 8 18.04 17.67 51.57
N LYS A 9 17.51 18.88 51.30
CA LYS A 9 18.10 20.23 51.45
C LYS A 9 19.11 20.59 50.36
N ILE A 10 18.68 21.58 49.57
CA ILE A 10 19.41 22.36 48.59
C ILE A 10 20.45 23.24 49.30
N SER A 11 21.65 23.35 48.72
CA SER A 11 22.57 24.46 48.98
C SER A 11 23.22 24.88 47.65
N TYR A 12 23.11 26.18 47.36
CA TYR A 12 23.73 26.86 46.22
C TYR A 12 25.24 26.99 46.45
N CYS A 13 26.06 26.78 45.41
CA CYS A 13 27.36 27.43 45.29
C CYS A 13 27.65 27.81 43.83
N LEU A 14 27.97 29.09 43.67
CA LEU A 14 28.40 29.80 42.48
C LEU A 14 29.83 29.40 42.08
N GLY A 15 30.10 29.36 40.77
CA GLY A 15 31.29 30.01 40.21
C GLY A 15 32.51 29.16 39.82
N LEU A 16 32.93 29.39 38.57
CA LEU A 16 34.27 29.26 37.96
C LEU A 16 34.77 27.90 37.42
N VAL A 17 34.57 27.77 36.11
CA VAL A 17 35.56 27.48 35.04
C VAL A 17 36.90 26.89 35.49
N CYS A 18 37.16 25.64 35.08
CA CYS A 18 38.50 25.21 34.70
C CYS A 18 38.41 24.18 33.58
N SER A 19 38.99 24.54 32.43
CA SER A 19 39.09 23.77 31.21
C SER A 19 39.89 22.48 31.44
N SER A 20 39.31 21.34 31.09
CA SER A 20 40.08 20.14 30.77
C SER A 20 39.43 19.42 29.58
N LEU A 21 40.27 19.13 28.59
CA LEU A 21 39.94 18.46 27.35
C LEU A 21 39.29 17.11 27.63
N VAL A 22 38.01 16.98 27.27
CA VAL A 22 37.38 15.68 27.06
C VAL A 22 37.20 15.55 25.56
N SER A 23 37.95 14.63 24.95
CA SER A 23 37.68 14.14 23.62
C SER A 23 36.22 13.70 23.57
N ALA A 24 35.37 14.53 22.99
CA ALA A 24 34.04 14.10 22.59
C ALA A 24 34.25 13.10 21.46
N THR A 25 34.32 11.82 21.80
CA THR A 25 33.85 10.79 20.90
C THR A 25 32.41 11.14 20.57
N VAL A 26 32.24 11.85 19.45
CA VAL A 26 30.96 12.01 18.79
C VAL A 26 30.49 10.59 18.57
N TRP A 27 29.60 10.12 19.44
CA TRP A 27 28.68 9.05 19.08
C TRP A 27 27.83 9.65 17.97
N ALA A 28 28.33 9.50 16.75
CA ALA A 28 27.51 9.58 15.56
C ALA A 28 26.39 8.59 15.82
N ALA A 29 25.18 9.12 16.03
CA ALA A 29 23.98 8.32 15.98
C ALA A 29 24.10 7.46 14.71
N PRO A 30 23.88 6.14 14.79
CA PRO A 30 24.00 5.30 13.61
C PRO A 30 23.08 5.89 12.55
N ALA A 31 23.71 6.34 11.47
CA ALA A 31 23.03 6.87 10.31
C ALA A 31 21.95 5.86 9.94
N SER A 32 20.68 6.26 10.09
CA SER A 32 19.56 5.52 9.55
C SER A 32 19.82 5.40 8.04
N VAL A 33 20.23 4.21 7.62
CA VAL A 33 20.63 3.94 6.25
C VAL A 33 19.44 4.19 5.31
N ALA A 34 19.58 5.25 4.52
CA ALA A 34 18.93 5.54 3.23
C ALA A 34 17.39 5.75 3.19
N GLN A 35 16.93 6.96 3.54
CA GLN A 35 15.96 7.62 2.66
C GLN A 35 16.75 8.10 1.44
N SER A 36 16.71 7.37 0.33
CA SER A 36 17.25 7.89 -0.93
C SER A 36 16.59 9.24 -1.23
N ALA A 37 17.37 10.31 -1.22
CA ALA A 37 16.90 11.67 -1.47
C ALA A 37 16.56 11.83 -2.96
N VAL A 38 15.34 11.48 -3.36
CA VAL A 38 14.85 11.63 -4.75
C VAL A 38 14.20 13.01 -4.97
N VAL A 39 13.93 13.78 -3.91
CA VAL A 39 13.29 15.10 -3.98
C VAL A 39 14.15 16.18 -3.33
N GLN A 40 14.08 17.39 -3.89
CA GLN A 40 14.64 18.60 -3.30
C GLN A 40 13.58 19.24 -2.38
N ARG A 41 13.90 19.40 -1.09
CA ARG A 41 13.03 20.06 -0.10
C ARG A 41 13.37 21.54 0.00
N PHE A 42 12.35 22.37 0.25
CA PHE A 42 12.53 23.77 0.60
C PHE A 42 11.47 24.19 1.61
N ASP A 43 11.81 25.16 2.43
CA ASP A 43 10.92 25.79 3.40
C ASP A 43 11.15 27.30 3.32
N ILE A 44 10.06 28.06 3.22
CA ILE A 44 10.10 29.52 3.13
C ILE A 44 9.15 30.07 4.18
N GLU A 45 9.72 30.66 5.23
CA GLU A 45 8.97 31.35 6.28
C GLU A 45 8.76 32.83 5.91
N LYS A 46 7.54 33.32 6.15
CA LYS A 46 7.10 34.70 6.03
C LYS A 46 6.33 35.12 7.30
N PRO A 47 6.15 36.41 7.57
CA PRO A 47 5.36 36.86 8.73
C PRO A 47 3.91 36.33 8.74
N GLU A 48 3.31 36.17 7.56
CA GLU A 48 1.90 35.76 7.40
C GLU A 48 1.71 34.23 7.45
N GLY A 49 2.77 33.46 7.19
CA GLY A 49 2.72 32.00 7.11
C GLY A 49 4.02 31.40 6.56
N SER A 50 4.03 30.09 6.33
CA SER A 50 5.15 29.39 5.71
C SER A 50 4.70 28.50 4.56
N VAL A 51 5.60 28.30 3.59
CA VAL A 51 5.44 27.36 2.49
C VAL A 51 6.47 26.25 2.63
N LEU A 52 5.99 25.04 2.90
CA LEU A 52 6.79 23.83 2.87
C LEU A 52 6.66 23.18 1.48
N GLY A 53 7.77 22.91 0.82
CA GLY A 53 7.75 22.36 -0.53
C GLY A 53 8.73 21.22 -0.78
N VAL A 54 8.35 20.38 -1.74
CA VAL A 54 9.17 19.32 -2.31
C VAL A 54 9.08 19.39 -3.83
N MET A 55 10.21 19.28 -4.52
CA MET A 55 10.24 19.22 -5.98
C MET A 55 11.03 18.02 -6.49
N PRO A 56 10.70 17.50 -7.70
CA PRO A 56 11.44 16.42 -8.33
C PRO A 56 12.90 16.81 -8.64
N GLU A 57 13.70 15.83 -9.04
CA GLU A 57 15.01 16.09 -9.66
C GLU A 57 14.84 16.74 -11.04
N GLY A 58 15.76 17.66 -11.34
CA GLY A 58 15.82 18.41 -12.60
C GLY A 58 15.90 19.93 -12.40
N GLU A 59 15.96 20.63 -13.53
CA GLU A 59 16.12 22.08 -13.59
C GLU A 59 14.79 22.86 -13.52
N GLY A 60 13.65 22.18 -13.74
CA GLY A 60 12.35 22.84 -13.86
C GLY A 60 12.19 23.64 -15.17
N PRO A 61 11.33 24.67 -15.21
CA PRO A 61 10.44 25.07 -14.12
C PRO A 61 9.31 24.06 -13.93
N PHE A 62 9.16 23.55 -12.71
CA PHE A 62 8.13 22.56 -12.38
C PHE A 62 6.77 23.26 -12.20
N PRO A 63 5.67 22.75 -12.78
CA PRO A 63 4.34 23.20 -12.38
C PRO A 63 4.14 22.94 -10.87
N VAL A 64 3.30 23.75 -10.24
CA VAL A 64 3.11 23.69 -8.79
C VAL A 64 1.79 22.99 -8.49
N ALA A 65 1.79 22.09 -7.52
CA ALA A 65 0.60 21.54 -6.91
C ALA A 65 0.52 22.05 -5.47
N PHE A 66 -0.46 22.89 -5.18
CA PHE A 66 -0.80 23.30 -3.82
C PHE A 66 -1.74 22.25 -3.25
N VAL A 67 -1.26 21.50 -2.26
CA VAL A 67 -1.94 20.33 -1.69
C VAL A 67 -2.31 20.60 -0.24
N GLU A 68 -3.58 20.40 0.11
CA GLU A 68 -4.07 20.47 1.49
C GLU A 68 -5.02 19.35 1.85
N GLU A 69 -4.86 18.73 3.02
CA GLU A 69 -5.67 17.58 3.45
C GLU A 69 -6.30 17.80 4.83
N HIS A 70 -6.63 19.05 5.15
CA HIS A 70 -7.31 19.40 6.40
C HIS A 70 -8.77 18.91 6.39
N GLY A 71 -9.16 18.04 7.32
CA GLY A 71 -10.58 17.79 7.63
C GLY A 71 -11.09 16.35 7.62
N ALA A 72 -10.28 15.33 7.30
CA ALA A 72 -10.70 13.93 7.45
C ALA A 72 -10.65 13.47 8.92
N SER A 73 -11.54 13.95 9.79
CA SER A 73 -11.65 13.40 11.14
C SER A 73 -12.98 12.68 11.36
N ALA A 74 -12.93 11.36 11.19
CA ALA A 74 -13.79 10.41 11.90
C ALA A 74 -13.08 9.07 12.18
N SER A 75 -11.99 8.76 11.45
CA SER A 75 -11.05 7.69 11.79
C SER A 75 -9.70 8.32 12.07
N GLY A 76 -9.13 8.11 13.27
CA GLY A 76 -7.94 8.79 13.78
C GLY A 76 -6.70 8.81 12.86
N LEU A 77 -6.69 9.73 11.90
CA LEU A 77 -5.63 9.97 10.90
C LEU A 77 -4.94 11.34 11.11
N ALA A 78 -5.23 12.01 12.23
CA ALA A 78 -4.55 13.24 12.66
C ALA A 78 -3.05 13.05 12.96
N HIS A 79 -2.45 11.89 12.64
CA HIS A 79 -1.02 11.60 12.81
C HIS A 79 -0.24 11.43 11.49
N MET A 80 -0.88 11.60 10.32
CA MET A 80 -0.15 11.92 9.07
C MET A 80 0.15 13.42 8.93
N MET A 81 -0.04 14.21 9.99
CA MET A 81 0.42 15.60 10.02
C MET A 81 1.95 15.62 10.07
N TRP A 82 2.57 16.23 9.04
CA TRP A 82 4.01 16.50 8.88
C TRP A 82 4.90 15.40 8.27
N GLN A 83 4.47 14.83 7.14
CA GLN A 83 5.42 14.35 6.13
C GLN A 83 5.00 14.94 4.78
N PRO A 84 5.91 15.52 3.95
CA PRO A 84 5.56 16.07 2.63
C PRO A 84 5.21 14.98 1.59
N TYR A 85 4.72 13.82 2.02
CA TYR A 85 4.54 12.61 1.22
C TYR A 85 3.19 11.93 1.52
N SER A 86 2.10 12.68 1.48
CA SER A 86 0.78 12.07 1.33
C SER A 86 0.66 11.35 -0.01
N LEU A 87 -0.37 10.51 -0.18
CA LEU A 87 -0.62 9.83 -1.45
C LEU A 87 -0.90 10.83 -2.58
N LEU A 88 -1.61 11.92 -2.25
CA LEU A 88 -1.89 13.01 -3.18
C LEU A 88 -0.62 13.81 -3.52
N SER A 89 0.25 14.07 -2.55
CA SER A 89 1.57 14.67 -2.81
C SER A 89 2.42 13.78 -3.71
N ALA A 90 2.45 12.47 -3.45
CA ALA A 90 3.17 11.50 -4.28
C ALA A 90 2.61 11.41 -5.72
N TYR A 91 1.29 11.49 -5.87
CA TYR A 91 0.64 11.57 -7.18
C TYR A 91 1.23 12.72 -8.01
N PHE A 92 1.25 13.93 -7.47
CA PHE A 92 1.77 15.10 -8.17
C PHE A 92 3.29 15.06 -8.37
N LEU A 93 4.07 14.69 -7.36
CA LEU A 93 5.53 14.53 -7.49
C LEU A 93 5.89 13.55 -8.62
N SER A 94 5.18 12.42 -8.69
CA SER A 94 5.40 11.44 -9.76
C SER A 94 5.05 11.96 -11.15
N ARG A 95 4.28 13.04 -11.28
CA ARG A 95 3.94 13.65 -12.58
C ARG A 95 4.78 14.88 -12.90
N GLY A 96 5.82 15.13 -12.11
CA GLY A 96 6.78 16.20 -12.34
C GLY A 96 6.38 17.55 -11.74
N TYR A 97 5.43 17.58 -10.80
CA TYR A 97 5.05 18.81 -10.10
C TYR A 97 5.94 19.02 -8.89
N ALA A 98 6.25 20.29 -8.59
CA ALA A 98 6.61 20.68 -7.24
C ALA A 98 5.35 20.70 -6.38
N VAL A 99 5.37 20.02 -5.23
CA VAL A 99 4.26 19.99 -4.30
C VAL A 99 4.55 20.93 -3.15
N VAL A 100 3.58 21.78 -2.81
CA VAL A 100 3.68 22.74 -1.73
C VAL A 100 2.49 22.62 -0.79
N HIS A 101 2.78 22.85 0.49
CA HIS A 101 1.86 22.89 1.59
C HIS A 101 2.04 24.23 2.28
N VAL A 102 0.93 24.82 2.74
CA VAL A 102 0.96 26.11 3.43
C VAL A 102 0.61 25.91 4.89
N LYS A 103 1.26 26.68 5.76
CA LYS A 103 0.88 26.78 7.17
C LYS A 103 0.71 28.25 7.51
N GLY A 104 -0.42 28.59 8.10
CA GLY A 104 -0.71 29.95 8.53
C GLY A 104 -2.18 30.10 8.86
N VAL A 105 -2.58 31.33 9.17
CA VAL A 105 -3.99 31.69 9.32
C VAL A 105 -4.30 32.63 8.16
N PHE A 106 -5.03 32.08 7.18
CA PHE A 106 -5.44 32.80 5.98
C PHE A 106 -6.94 33.14 6.07
N GLY A 107 -7.41 33.95 5.13
CA GLY A 107 -8.75 34.54 5.18
C GLY A 107 -8.81 35.84 6.01
N LYS A 108 -9.58 36.81 5.51
CA LYS A 108 -9.75 38.13 6.12
C LYS A 108 -11.05 38.21 6.92
N GLU A 109 -12.02 37.36 6.61
CA GLU A 109 -13.37 37.49 7.13
C GLU A 109 -13.56 36.75 8.46
N LYS A 110 -13.46 37.51 9.56
CA LYS A 110 -13.55 36.97 10.92
C LYS A 110 -14.99 36.75 11.42
N ASN A 111 -16.00 37.28 10.72
CA ASN A 111 -17.38 37.35 11.21
C ASN A 111 -18.42 36.61 10.34
N LEU A 112 -18.00 35.61 9.57
CA LEU A 112 -18.96 34.79 8.82
C LEU A 112 -19.86 33.96 9.75
N PRO A 113 -21.16 33.78 9.43
CA PRO A 113 -22.02 32.83 10.11
C PRO A 113 -21.40 31.41 10.12
N PRO A 114 -21.64 30.58 11.16
CA PRO A 114 -21.01 29.26 11.30
C PRO A 114 -21.15 28.34 10.08
N CYS A 115 -22.28 28.41 9.38
CA CYS A 115 -22.59 27.58 8.21
C CYS A 115 -22.42 28.31 6.86
N ALA A 116 -21.74 29.46 6.83
CA ALA A 116 -21.41 30.16 5.58
C ALA A 116 -20.22 29.50 4.84
N LEU A 117 -20.34 28.20 4.57
CA LEU A 117 -19.25 27.33 4.12
C LEU A 117 -18.63 27.80 2.80
N ALA A 118 -19.44 28.16 1.81
CA ALA A 118 -18.94 28.65 0.51
C ALA A 118 -18.21 30.00 0.62
N ALA A 119 -18.73 30.92 1.43
CA ALA A 119 -18.10 32.22 1.63
C ALA A 119 -16.74 32.08 2.33
N ARG A 120 -16.67 31.21 3.35
CA ARG A 120 -15.42 30.93 4.06
C ARG A 120 -14.39 30.27 3.15
N ALA A 121 -14.80 29.24 2.41
CA ALA A 121 -13.94 28.54 1.47
C ALA A 121 -13.34 29.47 0.40
N ARG A 122 -14.09 30.47 -0.10
CA ARG A 122 -13.59 31.48 -1.05
C ARG A 122 -12.56 32.44 -0.44
N ASP A 123 -12.84 32.94 0.77
CA ASP A 123 -11.96 33.88 1.46
C ASP A 123 -10.61 33.23 1.83
N ASP A 124 -10.66 32.01 2.37
CA ASP A 124 -9.48 31.24 2.74
C ASP A 124 -8.61 30.93 1.49
N ILE A 125 -9.19 30.32 0.44
CA ILE A 125 -8.40 29.87 -0.71
C ILE A 125 -7.77 31.01 -1.51
N GLN A 126 -8.45 32.15 -1.61
CA GLN A 126 -7.93 33.29 -2.34
C GLN A 126 -6.65 33.79 -1.67
N ALA A 127 -6.68 33.98 -0.34
CA ALA A 127 -5.53 34.43 0.42
C ALA A 127 -4.37 33.42 0.38
N GLU A 128 -4.66 32.12 0.47
CA GLU A 128 -3.66 31.05 0.42
C GLU A 128 -2.96 30.99 -0.94
N VAL A 129 -3.72 31.00 -2.05
CA VAL A 129 -3.13 30.93 -3.39
C VAL A 129 -2.30 32.19 -3.68
N GLU A 130 -2.80 33.38 -3.34
CA GLU A 130 -2.04 34.63 -3.47
C GLU A 130 -0.73 34.58 -2.68
N PHE A 131 -0.77 34.06 -1.44
CA PHE A 131 0.41 33.86 -0.61
C PHE A 131 1.41 32.89 -1.23
N VAL A 132 0.95 31.73 -1.73
CA VAL A 132 1.79 30.74 -2.41
C VAL A 132 2.45 31.35 -3.64
N GLN A 133 1.69 32.00 -4.51
CA GLN A 133 2.22 32.58 -5.74
C GLN A 133 3.24 33.67 -5.45
N HIS A 134 2.94 34.58 -4.51
CA HIS A 134 3.87 35.62 -4.11
C HIS A 134 5.17 35.03 -3.54
N THR A 135 5.05 34.08 -2.61
CA THR A 135 6.20 33.46 -1.93
C THR A 135 7.10 32.67 -2.89
N LEU A 136 6.52 31.99 -3.87
CA LEU A 136 7.26 31.13 -4.81
C LEU A 136 7.73 31.85 -6.07
N SER A 137 7.24 33.07 -6.35
CA SER A 137 7.52 33.82 -7.59
C SER A 137 9.00 34.07 -7.88
N THR A 138 9.84 34.10 -6.84
CA THR A 138 11.29 34.35 -6.97
C THR A 138 12.10 33.09 -7.24
N ASN A 139 11.49 31.89 -7.17
CA ASN A 139 12.19 30.64 -7.43
C ASN A 139 12.09 30.27 -8.91
N PRO A 140 13.16 30.39 -9.71
CA PRO A 140 13.11 30.13 -11.15
C PRO A 140 12.85 28.67 -11.50
N LYS A 141 12.98 27.73 -10.54
CA LYS A 141 12.65 26.31 -10.74
C LYS A 141 11.15 26.03 -10.63
N LEU A 142 10.30 27.02 -10.29
CA LEU A 142 8.87 26.83 -10.09
C LEU A 142 8.06 27.65 -11.11
N ASN A 143 7.03 27.04 -11.68
CA ASN A 143 6.07 27.69 -12.57
C ASN A 143 4.74 27.91 -11.83
N THR A 144 4.60 29.03 -11.16
CA THR A 144 3.37 29.42 -10.44
C THR A 144 2.21 29.82 -11.36
N ASN A 145 2.45 29.91 -12.68
CA ASN A 145 1.41 30.11 -13.70
C ASN A 145 0.82 28.78 -14.23
N ALA A 146 1.34 27.65 -13.77
CA ALA A 146 0.82 26.31 -14.01
C ALA A 146 0.51 25.64 -12.66
N LEU A 147 -0.39 26.26 -11.90
CA LEU A 147 -0.77 25.85 -10.55
C LEU A 147 -2.00 24.93 -10.58
N VAL A 148 -1.93 23.83 -9.83
CA VAL A 148 -3.07 22.97 -9.48
C VAL A 148 -3.36 23.14 -8.00
N VAL A 149 -4.62 23.42 -7.67
CA VAL A 149 -5.09 23.41 -6.28
C VAL A 149 -5.76 22.08 -6.02
N ALA A 150 -5.27 21.32 -5.05
CA ALA A 150 -5.80 20.01 -4.73
C ALA A 150 -6.08 19.88 -3.23
N GLY A 151 -7.28 19.46 -2.87
CA GLY A 151 -7.65 19.35 -1.47
C GLY A 151 -8.59 18.20 -1.13
N ALA A 152 -8.52 17.79 0.14
CA ALA A 152 -9.36 16.73 0.69
C ALA A 152 -10.15 17.19 1.93
N GLY A 153 -11.37 16.68 2.12
CA GLY A 153 -12.18 17.05 3.29
C GLY A 153 -12.58 18.53 3.25
N GLN A 154 -12.28 19.27 4.31
CA GLN A 154 -12.55 20.71 4.36
C GLN A 154 -11.74 21.45 3.30
N ALA A 155 -10.47 21.08 3.13
CA ALA A 155 -9.63 21.62 2.07
C ALA A 155 -10.14 21.23 0.67
N GLY A 156 -10.91 20.15 0.53
CA GLY A 156 -11.60 19.81 -0.71
C GLY A 156 -12.67 20.84 -1.07
N LEU A 157 -13.42 21.35 -0.08
CA LEU A 157 -14.38 22.43 -0.30
C LEU A 157 -13.68 23.74 -0.66
N THR A 158 -12.58 24.05 0.02
CA THR A 158 -11.67 25.19 -0.28
C THR A 158 -11.10 25.09 -1.70
N ALA A 159 -10.69 23.90 -2.14
CA ALA A 159 -10.25 23.64 -3.51
C ALA A 159 -11.38 23.89 -4.52
N LEU A 160 -12.61 23.41 -4.28
CA LEU A 160 -13.76 23.73 -5.14
C LEU A 160 -14.00 25.24 -5.21
N ALA A 161 -13.80 25.99 -4.13
CA ALA A 161 -13.94 27.44 -4.15
C ALA A 161 -12.87 28.13 -5.03
N ALA A 162 -11.66 27.59 -5.12
CA ALA A 162 -10.64 28.05 -6.06
C ALA A 162 -11.09 27.97 -7.52
N SER A 163 -12.04 27.08 -7.84
CA SER A 163 -12.59 27.02 -9.20
C SER A 163 -13.55 28.17 -9.52
N SER A 164 -14.12 28.78 -8.47
CA SER A 164 -15.10 29.86 -8.53
C SER A 164 -14.46 31.25 -8.45
N VAL A 165 -13.20 31.32 -8.02
CA VAL A 165 -12.40 32.55 -7.97
C VAL A 165 -11.37 32.48 -9.10
N PRO A 166 -11.43 33.35 -10.12
CA PRO A 166 -10.45 33.33 -11.21
C PRO A 166 -9.10 33.83 -10.71
N VAL A 167 -8.35 32.96 -10.04
CA VAL A 167 -6.97 33.25 -9.62
C VAL A 167 -6.04 33.00 -10.80
N GLN A 168 -5.35 34.04 -11.24
CA GLN A 168 -4.42 33.96 -12.35
C GLN A 168 -3.39 32.85 -12.10
N GLY A 169 -3.13 32.00 -13.09
CA GLY A 169 -2.14 30.92 -12.97
C GLY A 169 -2.67 29.59 -12.45
N VAL A 170 -3.87 29.54 -11.84
CA VAL A 170 -4.54 28.27 -11.53
C VAL A 170 -5.12 27.66 -12.81
N LYS A 171 -4.74 26.42 -13.11
CA LYS A 171 -5.12 25.71 -14.34
C LYS A 171 -6.13 24.60 -14.11
N ALA A 172 -6.15 24.02 -12.91
CA ALA A 172 -7.05 22.94 -12.56
C ALA A 172 -7.27 22.90 -11.05
N VAL A 173 -8.45 22.42 -10.66
CA VAL A 173 -8.84 22.14 -9.28
C VAL A 173 -9.09 20.65 -9.13
N MET A 174 -8.65 20.07 -8.02
CA MET A 174 -8.93 18.68 -7.66
C MET A 174 -9.46 18.59 -6.23
N ALA A 175 -10.71 18.22 -6.07
CA ALA A 175 -11.38 18.09 -4.79
C ALA A 175 -11.74 16.62 -4.51
N PHE A 176 -11.43 16.17 -3.30
CA PHE A 176 -11.66 14.81 -2.85
C PHE A 176 -12.48 14.84 -1.55
N SER A 177 -13.65 14.20 -1.54
CA SER A 177 -14.57 14.21 -0.40
C SER A 177 -14.75 15.61 0.23
N PRO A 178 -15.19 16.64 -0.53
CA PRO A 178 -15.21 18.05 -0.12
C PRO A 178 -16.29 18.35 0.94
N THR A 179 -16.12 17.77 2.12
CA THR A 179 -16.98 17.91 3.30
C THR A 179 -16.11 18.20 4.53
N SER A 180 -16.64 18.95 5.51
CA SER A 180 -15.92 19.29 6.73
C SER A 180 -16.58 18.69 7.97
N GLN A 181 -15.82 18.60 9.06
CA GLN A 181 -16.32 18.10 10.35
C GLN A 181 -17.58 18.86 10.81
N LYS A 182 -18.47 18.12 11.49
CA LYS A 182 -19.70 18.65 12.13
C LYS A 182 -19.44 19.78 13.14
N SER A 183 -18.23 19.92 13.64
CA SER A 183 -17.84 20.97 14.59
C SER A 183 -17.92 22.38 14.00
N ILE A 184 -17.75 22.53 12.68
CA ILE A 184 -17.72 23.82 11.98
C ILE A 184 -19.13 24.34 11.71
N CYS A 185 -20.02 23.46 11.25
CA CYS A 185 -21.43 23.76 11.03
C CYS A 185 -22.28 22.67 11.68
N LYS A 186 -22.98 23.00 12.77
CA LYS A 186 -23.75 22.03 13.58
C LYS A 186 -25.20 21.85 13.09
N GLU A 187 -25.70 22.79 12.31
CA GLU A 187 -27.08 22.83 11.81
C GLU A 187 -27.18 22.11 10.47
N ASP A 188 -28.21 21.28 10.29
CA ASP A 188 -28.60 20.61 9.03
C ASP A 188 -27.46 20.45 8.01
N LEU A 189 -26.46 19.64 8.41
CA LEU A 189 -25.17 19.53 7.72
C LEU A 189 -25.35 19.24 6.21
N PRO A 190 -26.17 18.24 5.79
CA PRO A 190 -26.31 17.93 4.37
C PRO A 190 -26.87 19.10 3.57
N LYS A 191 -27.91 19.78 4.09
CA LYS A 191 -28.51 20.95 3.43
C LYS A 191 -27.49 22.07 3.24
N ASN A 192 -26.69 22.37 4.26
CA ASN A 192 -25.70 23.45 4.19
C ASN A 192 -24.56 23.14 3.21
N PHE A 193 -24.10 21.87 3.14
CA PHE A 193 -23.10 21.47 2.15
C PHE A 193 -23.65 21.43 0.72
N ILE A 194 -24.88 20.98 0.52
CA ILE A 194 -25.55 21.04 -0.80
C ILE A 194 -25.71 22.50 -1.23
N ALA A 195 -26.12 23.40 -0.32
CA ALA A 195 -26.23 24.82 -0.62
C ALA A 195 -24.87 25.46 -0.93
N ALA A 196 -23.82 25.10 -0.19
CA ALA A 196 -22.46 25.57 -0.46
C ALA A 196 -21.95 25.06 -1.82
N ALA A 197 -22.17 23.79 -2.14
CA ALA A 197 -21.83 23.20 -3.43
C ALA A 197 -22.56 23.91 -4.58
N ALA A 198 -23.86 24.16 -4.44
CA ALA A 198 -24.65 24.94 -5.40
C ALA A 198 -24.06 26.35 -5.59
N GLU A 199 -23.73 27.02 -4.51
CA GLU A 199 -23.21 28.39 -4.50
C GLU A 199 -21.84 28.48 -5.18
N LEU A 200 -20.91 27.57 -4.89
CA LEU A 200 -19.62 27.48 -5.56
C LEU A 200 -19.78 27.12 -7.05
N GLY A 201 -20.73 26.23 -7.38
CA GLY A 201 -21.01 25.78 -8.74
C GLY A 201 -21.52 26.85 -9.71
N LYS A 202 -22.09 27.95 -9.20
CA LYS A 202 -22.67 29.03 -10.03
C LYS A 202 -21.67 29.70 -10.97
N GLN A 203 -20.38 29.73 -10.62
CA GLN A 203 -19.36 30.52 -11.33
C GLN A 203 -18.05 29.76 -11.49
N VAL A 204 -18.09 28.50 -11.91
CA VAL A 204 -16.87 27.70 -12.11
C VAL A 204 -16.15 28.14 -13.40
N ALA A 205 -15.01 28.82 -13.25
CA ALA A 205 -14.18 29.31 -14.36
C ALA A 205 -13.02 28.36 -14.69
N ILE A 206 -12.56 27.58 -13.71
CA ILE A 206 -11.43 26.66 -13.82
C ILE A 206 -11.95 25.21 -13.82
N PRO A 207 -11.43 24.30 -14.68
CA PRO A 207 -11.84 22.89 -14.67
C PRO A 207 -11.65 22.25 -13.29
N ALA A 208 -12.65 21.47 -12.86
CA ALA A 208 -12.67 20.85 -11.53
C ALA A 208 -12.81 19.33 -11.62
N PHE A 209 -11.89 18.60 -11.01
CA PHE A 209 -12.01 17.18 -10.74
C PHE A 209 -12.64 17.01 -9.36
N TYR A 210 -13.76 16.28 -9.28
CA TYR A 210 -14.50 16.06 -8.04
C TYR A 210 -14.61 14.56 -7.83
N ALA A 211 -13.99 14.03 -6.77
CA ALA A 211 -14.09 12.62 -6.42
C ALA A 211 -14.83 12.40 -5.08
N GLU A 212 -15.77 11.45 -5.08
CA GLU A 212 -16.52 11.00 -3.89
C GLU A 212 -16.64 9.49 -3.80
N GLY A 213 -16.85 8.97 -2.59
CA GLY A 213 -16.99 7.54 -2.32
C GLY A 213 -17.93 7.22 -1.14
N LEU A 214 -17.98 5.95 -0.70
CA LEU A 214 -18.85 5.54 0.40
C LEU A 214 -18.13 5.57 1.76
N ALA A 215 -16.84 5.25 1.79
CA ALA A 215 -16.13 5.02 3.04
C ALA A 215 -15.74 6.30 3.77
N GLY A 216 -16.10 6.39 5.06
CA GLY A 216 -15.63 7.45 5.94
C GLY A 216 -16.18 8.84 5.62
N ASN A 217 -17.17 8.93 4.72
CA ASN A 217 -17.81 10.17 4.36
C ASN A 217 -18.79 10.64 5.44
N LEU A 218 -18.80 11.95 5.67
CA LEU A 218 -19.77 12.60 6.55
C LEU A 218 -21.17 12.67 5.93
N MET A 219 -21.24 12.57 4.60
CA MET A 219 -22.45 12.57 3.80
C MET A 219 -22.73 11.16 3.28
N ASP A 220 -23.97 10.73 3.35
CA ASP A 220 -24.39 9.48 2.72
C ASP A 220 -24.37 9.59 1.18
N GLU A 221 -24.60 8.46 0.51
CA GLU A 221 -24.60 8.38 -0.95
C GLU A 221 -25.54 9.36 -1.62
N LYS A 222 -26.76 9.51 -1.09
CA LYS A 222 -27.77 10.41 -1.64
C LYS A 222 -27.36 11.87 -1.45
N GLU A 223 -26.76 12.20 -0.32
CA GLU A 223 -26.33 13.54 0.06
C GLU A 223 -25.15 14.01 -0.80
N TRP A 224 -24.07 13.24 -0.92
CA TRP A 224 -22.95 13.66 -1.77
C TRP A 224 -23.30 13.66 -3.26
N HIS A 225 -24.20 12.79 -3.73
CA HIS A 225 -24.74 12.89 -5.09
C HIS A 225 -25.49 14.20 -5.30
N SER A 226 -26.26 14.65 -4.29
CA SER A 226 -26.97 15.92 -4.33
C SER A 226 -25.98 17.10 -4.36
N MET A 227 -24.87 17.02 -3.61
CA MET A 227 -23.81 18.02 -3.65
C MET A 227 -23.14 18.12 -5.03
N VAL A 228 -22.73 16.99 -5.59
CA VAL A 228 -22.10 16.94 -6.93
C VAL A 228 -23.06 17.49 -7.99
N THR A 229 -24.32 17.09 -7.93
CA THR A 229 -25.37 17.57 -8.85
C THR A 229 -25.55 19.08 -8.73
N ALA A 230 -25.63 19.59 -7.51
CA ALA A 230 -25.78 21.01 -7.24
C ALA A 230 -24.58 21.83 -7.75
N TYR A 231 -23.36 21.35 -7.54
CA TYR A 231 -22.14 21.99 -8.01
C TYR A 231 -22.02 21.98 -9.54
N ALA A 232 -22.40 20.87 -10.19
CA ALA A 232 -22.33 20.72 -11.64
C ALA A 232 -23.51 21.36 -12.42
N ALA A 233 -24.58 21.78 -11.73
CA ALA A 233 -25.84 22.22 -12.33
C ALA A 233 -25.68 23.30 -13.43
N HIS A 234 -24.68 24.17 -13.29
CA HIS A 234 -24.42 25.27 -14.22
C HIS A 234 -23.07 25.16 -14.93
N ASN A 235 -22.34 24.04 -14.75
CA ASN A 235 -20.98 23.94 -15.24
C ASN A 235 -20.65 22.58 -15.86
N LYS A 236 -20.23 22.62 -17.13
CA LYS A 236 -19.83 21.42 -17.90
C LYS A 236 -18.36 21.02 -17.71
N ASN A 237 -17.57 21.82 -17.02
CA ASN A 237 -16.14 21.58 -16.74
C ASN A 237 -15.91 20.87 -15.40
N VAL A 238 -16.95 20.24 -14.84
CA VAL A 238 -16.85 19.36 -13.66
C VAL A 238 -16.65 17.93 -14.15
N PHE A 239 -15.50 17.35 -13.80
CA PHE A 239 -15.19 15.96 -14.04
C PHE A 239 -15.41 15.16 -12.75
N PHE A 240 -16.57 14.52 -12.65
CA PHE A 240 -16.92 13.73 -11.48
C PHE A 240 -16.36 12.31 -11.55
N VAL A 241 -15.80 11.83 -10.44
CA VAL A 241 -15.33 10.46 -10.25
C VAL A 241 -16.09 9.83 -9.08
N ASP A 242 -16.98 8.91 -9.45
CA ASP A 242 -17.68 8.06 -8.51
C ASP A 242 -16.77 6.90 -8.08
N MET A 243 -16.27 6.95 -6.86
CA MET A 243 -15.47 5.90 -6.25
C MET A 243 -16.34 4.75 -5.74
N SER A 244 -17.62 4.99 -5.41
CA SER A 244 -18.53 4.00 -4.79
C SER A 244 -18.71 2.73 -5.63
N ARG A 245 -18.61 2.87 -6.96
CA ARG A 245 -18.79 1.79 -7.95
C ARG A 245 -17.61 0.85 -8.05
N THR A 246 -16.55 1.12 -7.31
CA THR A 246 -15.37 0.28 -7.29
C THR A 246 -15.39 -0.53 -5.99
N PRO A 247 -14.94 -1.80 -5.97
CA PRO A 247 -14.64 -2.52 -4.72
C PRO A 247 -13.77 -1.70 -3.74
N GLN A 248 -13.10 -0.66 -4.26
CA GLN A 248 -12.23 0.27 -3.60
C GLN A 248 -12.92 1.55 -3.06
N GLY A 249 -14.16 1.82 -3.45
CA GLY A 249 -15.03 2.91 -2.95
C GLY A 249 -15.51 2.73 -1.52
N LEU A 250 -15.29 1.53 -0.99
CA LEU A 250 -15.49 1.15 0.41
C LEU A 250 -14.27 1.49 1.29
N TYR A 251 -13.25 2.20 0.77
CA TYR A 251 -12.08 2.66 1.52
C TYR A 251 -11.82 4.17 1.40
N PRO A 252 -11.12 4.80 2.39
CA PRO A 252 -10.53 6.12 2.23
C PRO A 252 -9.52 6.15 1.06
N PHE A 253 -9.97 6.56 -0.12
CA PHE A 253 -9.24 6.37 -1.39
C PHE A 253 -7.99 7.25 -1.55
N LEU A 254 -7.80 8.23 -0.67
CA LEU A 254 -6.57 9.02 -0.54
C LEU A 254 -5.55 8.41 0.43
N SER A 255 -5.90 7.37 1.17
CA SER A 255 -5.02 6.75 2.16
C SER A 255 -4.59 5.32 1.78
N TYR A 256 -5.18 4.74 0.73
CA TYR A 256 -4.95 3.34 0.36
C TYR A 256 -4.65 3.15 -1.14
N ALA A 257 -3.73 2.24 -1.41
CA ALA A 257 -3.31 1.84 -2.75
C ALA A 257 -4.45 1.33 -3.62
N ASP A 258 -5.42 0.65 -3.01
CA ASP A 258 -6.54 0.02 -3.70
C ASP A 258 -7.32 1.07 -4.53
N GLY A 259 -7.62 2.24 -3.96
CA GLY A 259 -8.34 3.32 -4.67
C GLY A 259 -7.46 4.11 -5.65
N PHE A 260 -6.15 4.12 -5.43
CA PHE A 260 -5.20 4.96 -6.16
C PHE A 260 -5.27 4.74 -7.67
N SER A 261 -5.15 3.49 -8.12
CA SER A 261 -5.12 3.17 -9.56
C SER A 261 -6.32 3.73 -10.31
N TYR A 262 -7.52 3.61 -9.72
CA TYR A 262 -8.77 4.02 -10.36
C TYR A 262 -8.91 5.54 -10.46
N TRP A 263 -8.70 6.29 -9.37
CA TRP A 263 -8.85 7.75 -9.44
C TRP A 263 -7.66 8.41 -10.12
N SER A 264 -6.45 7.87 -9.98
CA SER A 264 -5.24 8.49 -10.56
C SER A 264 -5.24 8.44 -12.08
N GLU A 265 -5.70 7.35 -12.71
CA GLU A 265 -5.85 7.28 -14.17
C GLU A 265 -6.84 8.32 -14.69
N LYS A 266 -7.94 8.51 -13.97
CA LYS A 266 -8.96 9.51 -14.30
C LYS A 266 -8.44 10.93 -14.10
N ALA A 267 -7.69 11.15 -13.03
CA ALA A 267 -7.03 12.41 -12.75
C ALA A 267 -5.97 12.73 -13.82
N ASP A 268 -5.25 11.73 -14.34
CA ASP A 268 -4.34 11.89 -15.48
C ASP A 268 -5.10 12.33 -16.74
N GLY A 269 -6.22 11.66 -17.04
CA GLY A 269 -7.09 12.08 -18.15
C GLY A 269 -7.57 13.53 -18.02
N PHE A 270 -7.88 13.96 -16.79
CA PHE A 270 -8.29 15.32 -16.48
C PHE A 270 -7.14 16.34 -16.61
N LEU A 271 -6.00 16.11 -15.95
CA LEU A 271 -4.85 17.02 -16.01
C LEU A 271 -4.32 17.18 -17.44
N LYS A 272 -4.28 16.08 -18.21
CA LYS A 272 -3.90 16.12 -19.63
C LYS A 272 -4.82 17.02 -20.45
N LYS A 273 -6.14 16.96 -20.22
CA LYS A 273 -7.11 17.86 -20.90
C LYS A 273 -6.91 19.32 -20.51
N SER A 274 -6.45 19.58 -19.30
CA SER A 274 -6.09 20.93 -18.83
C SER A 274 -4.70 21.39 -19.27
N GLY A 275 -4.00 20.63 -20.13
CA GLY A 275 -2.68 20.99 -20.65
C GLY A 275 -1.54 20.83 -19.64
N LEU A 276 -1.74 20.01 -18.61
CA LEU A 276 -0.80 19.81 -17.51
C LEU A 276 -0.11 18.44 -17.62
N PRO A 277 1.11 18.27 -17.05
CA PRO A 277 1.87 17.03 -17.20
C PRO A 277 1.25 15.86 -16.42
N VAL A 278 1.43 14.66 -16.99
CA VAL A 278 0.90 13.39 -16.47
C VAL A 278 1.89 12.23 -16.62
N THR A 279 3.12 12.51 -17.05
CA THR A 279 4.13 11.46 -17.23
C THR A 279 4.59 10.93 -15.88
N VAL A 280 4.28 9.67 -15.60
CA VAL A 280 4.54 9.05 -14.30
C VAL A 280 6.00 8.61 -14.15
N LYS A 281 6.67 9.19 -13.15
CA LYS A 281 7.97 8.81 -12.61
C LYS A 281 7.74 8.00 -11.33
N LYS A 282 7.78 6.67 -11.47
CA LYS A 282 7.46 5.72 -10.39
C LYS A 282 8.27 5.90 -9.11
N VAL A 283 9.49 6.42 -9.22
CA VAL A 283 10.39 6.66 -8.08
C VAL A 283 9.78 7.57 -6.99
N TYR A 284 8.77 8.38 -7.34
CA TYR A 284 8.07 9.26 -6.40
C TYR A 284 6.78 8.66 -5.81
N LEU A 285 6.35 7.51 -6.32
CA LEU A 285 5.18 6.82 -5.78
C LEU A 285 5.59 5.94 -4.59
N PRO A 286 4.76 5.86 -3.52
CA PRO A 286 4.97 4.91 -2.46
C PRO A 286 5.19 3.49 -3.01
N PRO A 287 6.17 2.73 -2.51
CA PRO A 287 6.41 1.36 -2.93
C PRO A 287 5.23 0.40 -2.72
N ALA A 288 4.19 0.80 -1.98
CA ALA A 288 2.95 0.05 -1.81
C ALA A 288 1.95 0.23 -2.97
N LEU A 289 2.10 1.26 -3.82
CA LEU A 289 1.27 1.53 -5.01
C LEU A 289 1.77 0.83 -6.25
N ASP A 290 3.09 0.74 -6.37
CA ASP A 290 3.68 -0.41 -7.02
C ASP A 290 3.19 -1.58 -6.16
N ASN A 291 2.15 -2.31 -6.60
CA ASN A 291 1.93 -3.66 -6.10
C ASN A 291 2.59 -4.64 -7.10
N PRO A 292 3.93 -4.69 -7.21
CA PRO A 292 4.61 -5.69 -8.02
C PRO A 292 4.49 -7.06 -7.35
N HIS A 293 3.86 -7.13 -6.18
CA HIS A 293 3.88 -8.27 -5.30
C HIS A 293 2.71 -9.20 -5.49
N ALA A 294 1.66 -8.85 -6.25
CA ALA A 294 0.68 -9.86 -6.68
C ALA A 294 1.43 -10.99 -7.38
N THR A 295 1.57 -12.10 -6.68
CA THR A 295 2.20 -13.29 -7.24
C THR A 295 1.09 -14.14 -7.84
N PRO A 296 1.34 -14.85 -8.95
CA PRO A 296 0.41 -15.87 -9.44
C PRO A 296 0.38 -17.10 -8.52
N PHE A 297 0.86 -16.99 -7.28
CA PHE A 297 1.02 -18.09 -6.34
C PHE A 297 -0.34 -18.69 -5.95
N ALA A 298 -1.31 -17.85 -5.58
CA ALA A 298 -2.64 -18.30 -5.18
C ALA A 298 -3.68 -17.17 -5.16
N SER A 299 -4.95 -17.56 -5.24
CA SER A 299 -6.05 -16.67 -4.84
C SER A 299 -6.03 -16.44 -3.33
N LEU A 300 -6.49 -15.27 -2.88
CA LEU A 300 -6.49 -14.91 -1.46
C LEU A 300 -7.36 -15.86 -0.61
N ASP A 301 -8.51 -16.26 -1.15
CA ASP A 301 -9.48 -17.15 -0.51
C ASP A 301 -9.07 -18.63 -0.54
N ASP A 302 -8.00 -18.99 -1.26
CA ASP A 302 -7.45 -20.34 -1.24
C ASP A 302 -6.63 -20.58 0.03
N VAL A 303 -7.32 -20.95 1.11
CA VAL A 303 -6.71 -21.36 2.39
C VAL A 303 -5.78 -22.57 2.20
N ASN A 304 -6.02 -23.40 1.19
CA ASN A 304 -5.22 -24.60 0.92
C ASN A 304 -3.93 -24.29 0.15
N ALA A 305 -3.72 -23.04 -0.27
CA ALA A 305 -2.45 -22.58 -0.79
C ALA A 305 -1.49 -22.08 0.31
N LEU A 306 -1.94 -21.99 1.57
CA LEU A 306 -1.10 -21.49 2.65
C LEU A 306 0.17 -22.36 2.82
N PRO A 307 1.39 -21.80 2.78
CA PRO A 307 2.62 -22.56 2.96
C PRO A 307 2.69 -23.39 4.26
N ASP A 308 2.01 -22.93 5.31
CA ASP A 308 1.89 -23.65 6.58
C ASP A 308 0.50 -24.27 6.69
N GLN A 309 0.41 -25.60 6.48
CA GLN A 309 -0.84 -26.35 6.46
C GLN A 309 -1.31 -26.84 7.84
N ARG A 310 -0.60 -26.49 8.92
CA ARG A 310 -1.04 -26.86 10.28
C ARG A 310 -2.41 -26.24 10.57
N ASN A 311 -3.27 -26.98 11.26
CA ASN A 311 -4.65 -26.53 11.57
C ASN A 311 -4.67 -25.14 12.23
N GLY A 312 -3.72 -24.83 13.12
CA GLY A 312 -3.60 -23.52 13.74
C GLY A 312 -3.23 -22.38 12.77
N ALA A 313 -2.42 -22.65 11.76
CA ALA A 313 -2.06 -21.67 10.73
C ALA A 313 -3.22 -21.39 9.77
N ARG A 314 -3.94 -22.44 9.35
CA ARG A 314 -5.15 -22.33 8.52
C ARG A 314 -6.26 -21.56 9.24
N ALA A 315 -6.55 -21.90 10.50
CA ALA A 315 -7.52 -21.17 11.31
C ALA A 315 -7.13 -19.70 11.52
N ALA A 316 -5.83 -19.41 11.71
CA ALA A 316 -5.34 -18.03 11.79
C ALA A 316 -5.50 -17.27 10.47
N TYR A 317 -5.29 -17.94 9.33
CA TYR A 317 -5.49 -17.36 8.00
C TYR A 317 -6.96 -17.08 7.70
N GLU A 318 -7.86 -18.00 8.03
CA GLU A 318 -9.32 -17.78 7.97
C GLU A 318 -9.76 -16.61 8.86
N GLY A 319 -9.17 -16.49 10.06
CA GLY A 319 -9.35 -15.33 10.92
C GLY A 319 -8.86 -14.02 10.29
N PHE A 320 -7.73 -14.06 9.58
CA PHE A 320 -7.21 -12.93 8.82
C PHE A 320 -8.14 -12.52 7.67
N LEU A 321 -8.74 -13.46 6.94
CA LEU A 321 -9.69 -13.19 5.87
C LEU A 321 -10.94 -12.43 6.34
N LYS A 322 -11.25 -12.48 7.64
CA LYS A 322 -12.36 -11.77 8.28
C LYS A 322 -11.96 -10.41 8.87
N LYS A 323 -10.67 -10.08 8.93
CA LYS A 323 -10.20 -8.81 9.54
C LYS A 323 -10.54 -7.61 8.66
N PRO A 324 -10.84 -6.44 9.27
CA PRO A 324 -11.00 -5.20 8.52
C PRO A 324 -9.68 -4.81 7.87
N LYS A 325 -9.76 -4.19 6.68
CA LYS A 325 -8.59 -3.61 6.01
C LYS A 325 -8.24 -2.25 6.64
N PRO A 326 -6.96 -1.81 6.58
CA PRO A 326 -5.80 -2.49 6.01
C PRO A 326 -5.41 -3.69 6.85
N ARG A 327 -5.04 -4.80 6.20
CA ARG A 327 -4.68 -6.05 6.88
C ARG A 327 -3.48 -6.72 6.23
N ALA A 328 -2.64 -7.35 7.04
CA ALA A 328 -1.50 -8.12 6.57
C ALA A 328 -1.41 -9.46 7.31
N PHE A 329 -1.01 -10.50 6.59
CA PHE A 329 -0.74 -11.84 7.10
C PHE A 329 0.72 -12.21 6.87
N PHE A 330 1.37 -12.68 7.93
CA PHE A 330 2.77 -13.04 7.95
C PHE A 330 2.93 -14.49 8.35
N LEU A 331 3.85 -15.17 7.67
CA LEU A 331 4.31 -16.51 7.99
C LEU A 331 5.67 -16.41 8.65
N SER A 332 5.92 -17.22 9.67
CA SER A 332 7.22 -17.34 10.32
C SER A 332 7.63 -18.82 10.37
N ASP A 333 8.80 -19.14 10.93
CA ASP A 333 9.25 -20.53 11.15
C ASP A 333 8.56 -21.23 12.33
N ASN A 334 7.87 -20.49 13.18
CA ASN A 334 7.25 -21.02 14.40
C ASN A 334 5.76 -20.68 14.51
N GLY A 335 5.15 -20.07 13.48
CA GLY A 335 3.71 -19.79 13.47
C GLY A 335 3.33 -18.72 12.45
N THR A 336 2.21 -18.05 12.72
CA THR A 336 1.66 -17.00 11.86
C THR A 336 1.38 -15.74 12.66
N PHE A 337 1.30 -14.60 11.99
CA PHE A 337 0.89 -13.34 12.60
C PHE A 337 -0.04 -12.61 11.64
N SER A 338 -1.05 -11.95 12.18
CA SER A 338 -1.99 -11.16 11.39
C SER A 338 -2.21 -9.82 12.06
N ALA A 339 -2.10 -8.75 11.30
CA ALA A 339 -2.33 -7.40 11.76
C ALA A 339 -3.47 -6.76 10.96
N SER A 340 -4.28 -5.93 11.60
CA SER A 340 -5.36 -5.17 10.96
C SER A 340 -5.60 -3.81 11.60
N GLY A 341 -6.06 -2.83 10.82
CA GLY A 341 -6.58 -1.55 11.31
C GLY A 341 -5.54 -0.54 11.78
N GLN A 342 -4.25 -0.74 11.48
CA GLN A 342 -3.15 0.18 11.81
C GLN A 342 -2.57 0.80 10.53
N GLU A 343 -2.07 2.03 10.64
CA GLU A 343 -1.28 2.70 9.59
C GLU A 343 -0.01 1.89 9.27
N ASP A 344 0.39 1.85 7.99
CA ASP A 344 1.50 1.03 7.48
C ASP A 344 1.52 -0.39 8.07
N ILE A 345 0.41 -1.11 7.89
CA ILE A 345 0.16 -2.43 8.48
C ILE A 345 1.24 -3.47 8.11
N VAL A 346 1.92 -3.28 6.98
CA VAL A 346 3.01 -4.14 6.54
C VAL A 346 4.24 -3.90 7.41
N ARG A 347 4.73 -2.65 7.52
CA ARG A 347 5.92 -2.34 8.34
C ARG A 347 5.67 -2.61 9.82
N THR A 348 4.53 -2.15 10.35
CA THR A 348 4.19 -2.33 11.77
C THR A 348 3.89 -3.78 12.09
N GLY A 349 3.21 -4.49 11.19
CA GLY A 349 2.95 -5.92 11.32
C GLY A 349 4.21 -6.78 11.23
N GLN A 350 5.15 -6.42 10.34
CA GLN A 350 6.44 -7.09 10.20
C GLN A 350 7.25 -6.98 11.51
N LYS A 351 7.41 -5.76 12.03
CA LYS A 351 8.11 -5.51 13.29
C LYS A 351 7.51 -6.33 14.44
N LYS A 352 6.18 -6.28 14.61
CA LYS A 352 5.48 -7.05 15.66
C LYS A 352 5.58 -8.56 15.46
N CYS A 353 5.64 -9.02 14.22
CA CYS A 353 5.88 -10.44 13.93
C CYS A 353 7.27 -10.84 14.41
N GLU A 354 8.30 -10.05 14.08
CA GLU A 354 9.70 -10.30 14.42
C GLU A 354 10.00 -10.21 15.93
N GLU A 355 9.24 -9.43 16.69
CA GLU A 355 9.37 -9.35 18.16
C GLU A 355 9.08 -10.68 18.87
N GLY A 356 8.28 -11.58 18.27
CA GLY A 356 7.89 -12.85 18.88
C GLY A 356 8.16 -14.09 18.02
N LYS A 357 8.66 -13.93 16.79
CA LYS A 357 8.76 -15.02 15.80
C LYS A 357 10.01 -14.88 14.94
N ARG A 358 10.50 -16.01 14.41
CA ARG A 358 11.70 -16.07 13.57
C ARG A 358 11.32 -16.12 12.08
N ASN A 359 12.07 -15.43 11.23
CA ASN A 359 11.91 -15.43 9.77
C ASN A 359 10.49 -15.04 9.30
N CYS A 360 9.96 -13.95 9.86
CA CYS A 360 8.67 -13.41 9.42
C CYS A 360 8.72 -12.93 7.97
N LYS A 361 7.80 -13.41 7.16
CA LYS A 361 7.64 -13.05 5.75
C LYS A 361 6.17 -12.75 5.47
N LEU A 362 5.92 -11.66 4.77
CA LEU A 362 4.58 -11.27 4.35
C LEU A 362 4.04 -12.27 3.31
N TYR A 363 2.87 -12.86 3.60
CA TYR A 363 2.16 -13.79 2.73
C TYR A 363 1.01 -13.13 1.99
N ALA A 364 0.18 -12.36 2.69
CA ALA A 364 -0.96 -11.68 2.09
C ALA A 364 -1.09 -10.25 2.61
N TYR A 365 -1.51 -9.36 1.73
CA TYR A 365 -1.82 -7.97 2.06
C TYR A 365 -3.17 -7.61 1.43
N ASN A 366 -4.10 -7.15 2.26
CA ASN A 366 -5.49 -6.83 1.90
C ASN A 366 -6.20 -7.95 1.13
N THR A 367 -6.18 -7.88 -0.20
CA THR A 367 -6.86 -8.78 -1.14
C THR A 367 -5.92 -9.66 -1.94
N THR A 368 -4.61 -9.51 -1.75
CA THR A 368 -3.60 -10.07 -2.64
C THR A 368 -2.65 -10.98 -1.88
N VAL A 369 -2.36 -12.14 -2.47
CA VAL A 369 -1.24 -12.99 -2.04
C VAL A 369 0.05 -12.43 -2.62
N VAL A 370 0.97 -12.09 -1.74
CA VAL A 370 2.25 -11.43 -2.05
C VAL A 370 3.47 -12.32 -1.83
N TRP A 371 3.22 -13.60 -1.62
CA TRP A 371 4.21 -14.58 -1.21
C TRP A 371 5.24 -14.85 -2.30
N ARG A 372 6.51 -14.54 -2.00
CA ARG A 372 7.69 -14.85 -2.85
C ARG A 372 8.69 -15.78 -2.15
N GLY A 373 8.34 -16.28 -0.97
CA GLY A 373 9.22 -17.15 -0.19
C GLY A 373 9.22 -18.59 -0.69
N ALA A 374 10.32 -19.30 -0.48
CA ALA A 374 10.27 -20.76 -0.48
C ALA A 374 9.33 -21.23 0.65
N LEU A 375 8.47 -22.22 0.36
CA LEU A 375 7.70 -22.93 1.39
C LEU A 375 8.70 -23.65 2.32
N ARG A 376 8.37 -23.93 3.58
CA ARG A 376 9.38 -24.45 4.53
C ARG A 376 9.96 -25.81 4.06
N GLY A 377 11.26 -25.99 4.25
CA GLY A 377 12.05 -27.07 3.63
C GLY A 377 12.49 -26.68 2.21
N GLU A 378 13.49 -27.34 1.64
CA GLU A 378 13.76 -27.20 0.20
C GLU A 378 12.45 -27.52 -0.53
N THR A 379 11.79 -26.50 -1.09
CA THR A 379 10.50 -26.70 -1.75
C THR A 379 10.70 -26.52 -3.24
N LYS A 380 10.50 -27.62 -3.97
CA LYS A 380 10.66 -27.64 -5.43
C LYS A 380 9.28 -27.54 -6.08
N VAL A 381 9.10 -26.53 -6.93
CA VAL A 381 7.90 -26.42 -7.79
C VAL A 381 8.25 -26.97 -9.16
N LEU A 382 7.52 -27.98 -9.61
CA LEU A 382 7.72 -28.64 -10.88
C LEU A 382 6.48 -28.47 -11.75
N SER A 383 6.68 -27.95 -12.96
CA SER A 383 5.60 -27.83 -13.96
C SER A 383 5.62 -29.07 -14.86
N VAL A 384 4.48 -29.75 -14.96
CA VAL A 384 4.33 -30.97 -15.75
C VAL A 384 3.23 -30.74 -16.78
N ASN A 385 3.52 -30.99 -18.05
CA ASN A 385 2.51 -31.00 -19.11
C ASN A 385 2.23 -32.46 -19.48
N ILE A 386 0.97 -32.86 -19.43
CA ILE A 386 0.52 -34.19 -19.87
C ILE A 386 -0.56 -34.05 -20.93
N GLY A 387 -0.52 -34.96 -21.92
CA GLY A 387 -1.60 -35.08 -22.89
C GLY A 387 -2.85 -35.68 -22.26
N GLN A 388 -4.03 -35.42 -22.83
CA GLN A 388 -5.26 -36.13 -22.45
C GLN A 388 -5.06 -37.66 -22.46
N GLY A 389 -5.47 -38.32 -21.38
CA GLY A 389 -5.35 -39.78 -21.23
C GLY A 389 -3.94 -40.28 -20.86
N HIS A 390 -2.94 -39.40 -20.77
CA HIS A 390 -1.59 -39.75 -20.34
C HIS A 390 -1.41 -39.62 -18.83
N THR A 391 -0.40 -40.32 -18.32
CA THR A 391 -0.06 -40.37 -16.90
C THR A 391 1.29 -39.72 -16.64
N PHE A 392 1.44 -39.10 -15.48
CA PHE A 392 2.73 -38.61 -15.01
C PHE A 392 3.28 -39.55 -13.93
N GLN A 393 4.57 -39.87 -14.03
CA GLN A 393 5.25 -40.71 -13.07
C GLN A 393 6.59 -40.10 -12.66
N MET A 394 6.90 -40.16 -11.36
CA MET A 394 8.22 -39.87 -10.81
C MET A 394 8.72 -41.09 -10.04
N PHE A 395 9.96 -41.51 -10.32
CA PHE A 395 10.65 -42.55 -9.57
C PHE A 395 11.74 -41.92 -8.69
N SER A 396 11.80 -42.33 -7.42
CA SER A 396 12.78 -41.81 -6.46
C SER A 396 13.50 -42.97 -5.77
N ALA A 397 14.83 -42.98 -5.88
CA ALA A 397 15.72 -43.92 -5.21
C ALA A 397 17.01 -43.20 -4.81
N ASP A 398 17.57 -43.55 -3.65
CA ASP A 398 18.90 -43.09 -3.25
C ASP A 398 19.88 -44.27 -3.35
N ILE A 399 20.87 -44.12 -4.22
CA ILE A 399 21.80 -45.19 -4.59
C ILE A 399 23.24 -44.75 -4.32
N LYS A 400 24.06 -45.70 -3.89
CA LYS A 400 25.50 -45.52 -3.72
C LYS A 400 26.21 -45.56 -5.09
N PRO A 401 27.48 -45.11 -5.17
CA PRO A 401 28.26 -45.18 -6.42
C PRO A 401 28.45 -46.59 -6.98
N ASP A 402 28.29 -47.63 -6.16
CA ASP A 402 28.32 -49.05 -6.54
C ASP A 402 26.95 -49.59 -7.00
N CYS A 403 25.98 -48.70 -7.23
CA CYS A 403 24.60 -49.01 -7.62
C CYS A 403 23.78 -49.79 -6.58
N SER A 404 24.30 -50.00 -5.37
CA SER A 404 23.50 -50.53 -4.26
C SER A 404 22.58 -49.46 -3.68
N ILE A 405 21.41 -49.88 -3.16
CA ILE A 405 20.48 -48.97 -2.51
C ILE A 405 21.11 -48.42 -1.22
N ASN A 406 21.07 -47.11 -1.02
CA ASN A 406 21.38 -46.51 0.27
C ASN A 406 20.13 -46.50 1.16
N PHE A 407 19.03 -45.95 0.66
CA PHE A 407 17.70 -46.10 1.25
C PHE A 407 16.60 -45.91 0.19
N VAL A 408 15.38 -46.34 0.52
CA VAL A 408 14.18 -46.12 -0.32
C VAL A 408 13.45 -44.88 0.19
N PRO A 409 13.41 -43.78 -0.57
CA PRO A 409 12.75 -42.54 -0.15
C PRO A 409 11.26 -42.73 0.13
N LYS A 410 10.78 -42.40 1.32
CA LYS A 410 9.33 -42.33 1.58
C LYS A 410 8.74 -41.09 0.90
N ILE A 411 7.59 -41.28 0.24
CA ILE A 411 6.78 -40.19 -0.31
C ILE A 411 5.44 -40.18 0.40
N LYS A 412 5.07 -39.01 0.92
CA LYS A 412 3.77 -38.78 1.54
C LYS A 412 3.01 -37.73 0.72
N VAL A 413 1.77 -38.05 0.35
CA VAL A 413 0.88 -37.06 -0.26
C VAL A 413 0.37 -36.14 0.85
N VAL A 414 0.67 -34.85 0.72
CA VAL A 414 0.27 -33.81 1.69
C VAL A 414 -0.97 -33.08 1.22
N ARG A 415 -1.06 -32.81 -0.09
CA ARG A 415 -2.26 -32.30 -0.75
C ARG A 415 -2.53 -33.15 -1.97
N ASP A 416 -3.70 -33.79 -1.99
CA ASP A 416 -4.12 -34.62 -3.12
C ASP A 416 -4.52 -33.76 -4.33
N ALA A 417 -4.59 -34.40 -5.49
CA ALA A 417 -5.10 -33.82 -6.72
C ALA A 417 -6.59 -33.46 -6.60
N LEU A 418 -7.02 -32.39 -7.27
CA LEU A 418 -8.44 -32.06 -7.39
C LEU A 418 -9.09 -32.75 -8.58
N HIS A 419 -8.33 -32.95 -9.66
CA HIS A 419 -8.84 -33.42 -10.94
C HIS A 419 -8.09 -34.65 -11.44
N GLY A 420 -7.58 -35.47 -10.53
CA GLY A 420 -6.88 -36.70 -10.82
C GLY A 420 -6.75 -37.60 -9.60
N VAL A 421 -6.10 -38.74 -9.81
CA VAL A 421 -5.82 -39.74 -8.77
C VAL A 421 -4.32 -39.87 -8.61
N VAL A 422 -3.86 -39.81 -7.37
CA VAL A 422 -2.47 -40.01 -6.99
C VAL A 422 -2.28 -41.40 -6.40
N LYS A 423 -1.21 -42.11 -6.79
CA LYS A 423 -0.79 -43.36 -6.17
C LYS A 423 0.69 -43.30 -5.81
N VAL A 424 1.02 -43.80 -4.62
CA VAL A 424 2.41 -43.97 -4.17
C VAL A 424 2.64 -45.45 -3.88
N SER A 425 3.70 -46.02 -4.45
CA SER A 425 4.03 -47.43 -4.25
C SER A 425 5.53 -47.67 -4.34
N GLU A 426 6.04 -48.65 -3.61
CA GLU A 426 7.40 -49.13 -3.80
C GLU A 426 7.47 -50.06 -5.03
N GLN A 427 8.42 -49.81 -5.94
CA GLN A 427 8.62 -50.62 -7.15
C GLN A 427 10.10 -50.81 -7.46
N THR A 428 10.40 -51.78 -8.32
CA THR A 428 11.76 -51.96 -8.88
C THR A 428 11.76 -51.46 -10.32
N GLN A 429 12.63 -50.51 -10.65
CA GLN A 429 12.72 -49.93 -11.99
C GLN A 429 14.17 -49.91 -12.50
N PRO A 430 14.38 -49.84 -13.83
CA PRO A 430 15.72 -49.66 -14.38
C PRO A 430 16.39 -48.42 -13.78
N ALA A 431 17.69 -48.51 -13.43
CA ALA A 431 18.38 -47.39 -12.81
C ALA A 431 18.60 -46.19 -13.74
N SER A 432 18.29 -46.31 -15.03
CA SER A 432 18.13 -45.17 -15.94
C SER A 432 17.03 -44.20 -15.51
N SER A 433 16.08 -44.63 -14.67
CA SER A 433 14.98 -43.82 -14.16
C SER A 433 15.35 -42.95 -12.94
N VAL A 434 16.60 -43.00 -12.46
CA VAL A 434 17.09 -42.21 -11.31
C VAL A 434 17.88 -41.00 -11.81
N GLU A 435 17.60 -39.80 -11.26
CA GLU A 435 18.33 -38.56 -11.57
C GLU A 435 19.81 -38.70 -11.13
N LYS A 436 20.73 -38.73 -12.10
CA LYS A 436 22.14 -39.12 -11.89
C LYS A 436 22.94 -38.02 -11.17
N LYS A 437 23.43 -38.28 -9.95
CA LYS A 437 24.44 -37.41 -9.30
C LYS A 437 25.90 -37.75 -9.67
N SER A 438 26.19 -38.94 -10.20
CA SER A 438 27.55 -39.34 -10.60
C SER A 438 27.50 -40.13 -11.91
N GLY A 439 28.26 -39.72 -12.92
CA GLY A 439 28.11 -40.09 -14.34
C GLY A 439 28.36 -41.55 -14.77
N LYS A 440 28.10 -42.58 -13.95
CA LYS A 440 28.09 -44.00 -14.38
C LYS A 440 26.65 -44.52 -14.52
N ALA A 441 26.39 -45.29 -15.58
CA ALA A 441 25.10 -45.96 -15.76
C ALA A 441 25.06 -47.21 -14.87
N CYS A 442 24.08 -47.29 -13.98
CA CYS A 442 23.76 -48.52 -13.28
C CYS A 442 22.91 -49.39 -14.23
N GLU A 443 23.39 -50.59 -14.55
CA GLU A 443 22.69 -51.53 -15.44
C GLU A 443 21.72 -52.44 -14.68
N THR A 444 21.83 -52.48 -13.35
CA THR A 444 20.96 -53.25 -12.47
C THR A 444 19.69 -52.48 -12.10
N PRO A 445 18.51 -53.13 -12.12
CA PRO A 445 17.28 -52.52 -11.60
C PRO A 445 17.41 -52.19 -10.10
N VAL A 446 16.83 -51.07 -9.69
CA VAL A 446 16.91 -50.57 -8.30
C VAL A 446 15.52 -50.43 -7.70
N LYS A 447 15.40 -50.72 -6.40
CA LYS A 447 14.17 -50.52 -5.62
C LYS A 447 14.01 -49.03 -5.32
N GLY A 448 12.80 -48.50 -5.44
CA GLY A 448 12.51 -47.10 -5.13
C GLY A 448 11.02 -46.86 -4.92
N THR A 449 10.67 -45.61 -4.70
CA THR A 449 9.28 -45.18 -4.53
C THR A 449 8.81 -44.48 -5.79
N VAL A 450 7.68 -44.94 -6.30
CA VAL A 450 6.99 -44.37 -7.45
C VAL A 450 5.85 -43.49 -6.96
N PHE A 451 5.86 -42.24 -7.41
CA PHE A 451 4.72 -41.35 -7.41
C PHE A 451 4.07 -41.40 -8.79
N PHE A 452 2.76 -41.61 -8.83
CA PHE A 452 1.97 -41.71 -10.05
C PHE A 452 0.77 -40.77 -9.97
N TYR A 453 0.51 -40.04 -11.06
CA TYR A 453 -0.66 -39.20 -11.24
C TYR A 453 -1.38 -39.56 -12.54
N GLN A 454 -2.70 -39.66 -12.47
CA GLN A 454 -3.58 -39.82 -13.61
C GLN A 454 -4.74 -38.83 -13.52
N ALA A 455 -4.92 -38.00 -14.54
CA ALA A 455 -6.04 -37.08 -14.61
C ALA A 455 -7.38 -37.84 -14.72
N THR A 456 -8.45 -37.24 -14.18
CA THR A 456 -9.81 -37.74 -14.37
C THR A 456 -10.13 -37.82 -15.87
N PRO A 457 -10.70 -38.93 -16.37
CA PRO A 457 -11.01 -39.07 -17.80
C PRO A 457 -11.80 -37.87 -18.33
N GLY A 458 -11.32 -37.26 -19.42
CA GLY A 458 -11.95 -36.13 -20.08
C GLY A 458 -11.66 -34.74 -19.46
N PHE A 459 -10.91 -34.66 -18.35
CA PHE A 459 -10.54 -33.37 -17.78
C PHE A 459 -9.47 -32.65 -18.61
N THR A 460 -9.65 -31.34 -18.82
CA THR A 460 -8.65 -30.42 -19.40
C THR A 460 -8.51 -29.21 -18.51
N GLY A 461 -7.28 -28.76 -18.28
CA GLY A 461 -7.02 -27.62 -17.42
C GLY A 461 -5.81 -27.84 -16.54
N THR A 462 -5.81 -27.22 -15.37
CA THR A 462 -4.70 -27.28 -14.42
C THR A 462 -5.10 -28.04 -13.16
N ASP A 463 -4.16 -28.80 -12.62
CA ASP A 463 -4.29 -29.52 -11.35
C ASP A 463 -3.01 -29.33 -10.53
N SER A 464 -3.06 -29.64 -9.23
CA SER A 464 -1.89 -29.53 -8.38
C SER A 464 -1.85 -30.58 -7.29
N VAL A 465 -0.66 -31.15 -7.08
CA VAL A 465 -0.39 -32.14 -6.02
C VAL A 465 0.79 -31.68 -5.21
N MET A 466 0.70 -31.81 -3.88
CA MET A 466 1.81 -31.54 -2.98
C MET A 466 2.24 -32.81 -2.25
N ILE A 467 3.53 -33.12 -2.29
CA ILE A 467 4.12 -34.25 -1.60
C ILE A 467 5.26 -33.82 -0.68
N GLU A 468 5.51 -34.62 0.35
CA GLU A 468 6.73 -34.62 1.14
C GLU A 468 7.56 -35.85 0.72
N ARG A 469 8.81 -35.62 0.33
CA ARG A 469 9.77 -36.66 -0.09
C ARG A 469 10.95 -36.70 0.88
N GLN A 470 11.25 -37.89 1.38
CA GLN A 470 12.47 -38.13 2.16
C GLN A 470 13.72 -37.96 1.26
N ILE A 471 14.63 -37.07 1.62
CA ILE A 471 15.87 -36.80 0.85
C ILE A 471 17.14 -37.33 1.52
N ASN A 472 17.06 -37.81 2.76
CA ASN A 472 18.15 -38.38 3.52
C ASN A 472 17.69 -39.57 4.37
N ALA A 473 18.63 -40.41 4.81
CA ALA A 473 18.32 -41.61 5.58
C ALA A 473 17.71 -41.31 6.97
N ASP A 474 18.03 -40.17 7.58
CA ASP A 474 17.54 -39.79 8.92
C ASP A 474 16.07 -39.30 8.94
N ALA A 475 15.49 -38.99 7.77
CA ALA A 475 14.12 -38.52 7.59
C ALA A 475 13.74 -37.25 8.39
N GLN A 476 14.70 -36.51 8.93
CA GLN A 476 14.41 -35.36 9.80
C GLN A 476 13.93 -34.13 9.01
N HIS A 477 14.26 -34.05 7.71
CA HIS A 477 13.97 -32.90 6.85
C HIS A 477 13.48 -33.35 5.46
N PRO A 478 12.20 -33.74 5.30
CA PRO A 478 11.66 -34.04 3.98
C PRO A 478 11.63 -32.79 3.09
N GLU A 479 11.89 -32.99 1.80
CA GLU A 479 11.71 -31.99 0.75
C GLU A 479 10.23 -31.90 0.39
N THR A 480 9.69 -30.69 0.26
CA THR A 480 8.32 -30.51 -0.22
C THR A 480 8.35 -30.33 -1.73
N VAL A 481 7.53 -31.06 -2.48
CA VAL A 481 7.44 -30.91 -3.93
C VAL A 481 5.99 -30.57 -4.31
N ILE A 482 5.82 -29.47 -5.05
CA ILE A 482 4.54 -29.11 -5.66
C ILE A 482 4.62 -29.40 -7.15
N PHE A 483 3.72 -30.26 -7.62
CA PHE A 483 3.49 -30.48 -9.04
C PHE A 483 2.38 -29.55 -9.51
N ASN A 484 2.68 -28.66 -10.46
CA ASN A 484 1.69 -27.90 -11.22
C ASN A 484 1.47 -28.63 -12.54
N ILE A 485 0.34 -29.32 -12.66
CA ILE A 485 0.06 -30.23 -13.75
C ILE A 485 -0.89 -29.54 -14.73
N THR A 486 -0.50 -29.45 -16.00
CA THR A 486 -1.36 -28.94 -17.06
C THR A 486 -1.72 -30.08 -17.99
N ILE A 487 -3.03 -30.31 -18.16
CA ILE A 487 -3.60 -31.35 -19.00
C ILE A 487 -4.13 -30.70 -20.27
N LYS A 488 -3.55 -31.05 -21.42
CA LYS A 488 -3.90 -30.51 -22.73
C LYS A 488 -4.21 -31.58 -23.76
#